data_AF-A0A5P2BYB7-F1
#
_entry.id   AF-A0A5P2BYB7-F1
#
_cell.length_a   1.000
_cell.length_b   1.000
_cell.length_c   1.000
_cell.angle_alpha   90.00
_cell.angle_beta   90.00
_cell.angle_gamma   90.00
#
_symmetry.space_group_name_H-M   'P 1'
#
loop_
_entity.id
_entity.type
_entity.pdbx_description
1 polymer ?
#
loop_
_entity_poly.entity_id
_entity_poly.type
_entity_poly.pdbx_seq_one_letter_code
_entity_poly.pdbx_strand_id
1 'polypeptide(L)'
;MSGFNVNAARAQRLEALGRAWTFELDSDSFELPTELTRATARKLRDLDDNDVDGLLELLLGEQQYARFERHEVTMQDIAAILEAYGKETGLGLGEG
;
A
#
# COMPACT_ATOMS: atom_id res chain seq x y z
N MET A 1 32.28 6.09 -18.35
CA MET A 1 30.86 5.74 -18.55
C MET A 1 30.23 5.61 -17.19
N SER A 2 29.55 6.65 -16.72
CA SER A 2 28.99 6.70 -15.38
C SER A 2 27.71 5.87 -15.37
N GLY A 3 27.80 4.63 -14.87
CA GLY A 3 26.64 3.78 -14.69
C GLY A 3 25.62 4.49 -13.83
N PHE A 4 24.38 4.59 -14.32
CA PHE A 4 23.28 5.17 -13.57
C PHE A 4 23.05 4.31 -12.31
N ASN A 5 23.44 4.83 -11.15
CA ASN A 5 23.30 4.12 -9.89
C ASN A 5 21.86 4.25 -9.40
N VAL A 6 21.07 3.22 -9.70
CA VAL A 6 19.66 3.10 -9.33
C VAL A 6 19.48 3.27 -7.81
N ASN A 7 20.46 2.91 -6.98
CA ASN A 7 20.38 3.09 -5.53
C ASN A 7 20.47 4.56 -5.11
N ALA A 8 21.29 5.37 -5.77
CA ALA A 8 21.39 6.81 -5.48
C ALA A 8 20.12 7.56 -5.94
N ALA A 9 19.60 7.20 -7.12
CA ALA A 9 18.33 7.72 -7.62
C ALA A 9 17.13 7.26 -6.76
N ARG A 10 17.21 6.07 -6.14
CA ARG A 10 16.21 5.56 -5.18
C ARG A 10 16.29 6.30 -3.84
N ALA A 11 17.49 6.52 -3.30
CA ALA A 11 17.70 7.24 -2.04
C ALA A 11 17.21 8.70 -2.14
N GLN A 12 17.62 9.45 -3.17
CA GLN A 12 17.14 10.81 -3.39
C GLN A 12 15.63 10.90 -3.65
N ARG A 13 15.01 9.83 -4.19
CA ARG A 13 13.55 9.74 -4.34
C ARG A 13 12.79 9.44 -3.06
N LEU A 14 13.42 8.73 -2.13
CA LEU A 14 12.87 8.41 -0.82
C LEU A 14 12.89 9.65 0.09
N GLU A 15 13.86 10.55 -0.11
CA GLU A 15 14.00 11.77 0.67
C GLU A 15 13.15 12.96 0.16
N ALA A 16 12.78 12.97 -1.14
CA ALA A 16 12.15 14.13 -1.78
C ALA A 16 10.65 14.00 -2.11
N LEU A 17 10.07 12.80 -2.04
CA LEU A 17 8.67 12.55 -2.37
C LEU A 17 8.04 11.85 -1.16
N GLY A 18 7.09 12.51 -0.49
CA GLY A 18 6.16 11.84 0.42
C GLY A 18 5.50 10.67 -0.32
N ARG A 19 6.05 9.47 -0.12
CA ARG A 19 5.92 8.32 -1.03
C ARG A 19 4.88 7.28 -0.58
N ALA A 20 4.19 7.59 0.50
CA ALA A 20 3.16 6.76 1.07
C ALA A 20 1.91 7.60 1.25
N TRP A 21 0.78 7.02 0.86
CA TRP A 21 -0.52 7.53 1.21
C TRP A 21 -0.79 7.09 2.64
N THR A 22 -1.02 8.05 3.52
CA THR A 22 -1.15 7.81 4.95
C THR A 22 -2.60 7.94 5.35
N PHE A 23 -3.07 7.02 6.20
CA PHE A 23 -4.38 7.12 6.81
C PHE A 23 -4.30 6.89 8.31
N GLU A 24 -5.26 7.45 9.03
CA GLU A 24 -5.41 7.29 10.47
C GLU A 24 -6.59 6.36 10.73
N LEU A 25 -6.37 5.39 11.62
CA LEU A 25 -7.39 4.48 12.09
C LEU A 25 -7.30 4.43 13.61
N ASP A 26 -8.37 4.88 14.27
CA ASP A 26 -8.39 5.16 15.70
C ASP A 26 -7.23 6.08 16.13
N SER A 27 -6.25 5.55 16.86
CA SER A 27 -5.08 6.26 17.39
C SER A 27 -3.78 5.85 16.70
N ASP A 28 -3.85 5.04 15.64
CA ASP A 28 -2.70 4.56 14.87
C ASP A 28 -2.69 5.18 13.46
N SER A 29 -1.49 5.49 12.97
CA SER A 29 -1.27 5.93 11.59
C SER A 29 -0.62 4.82 10.79
N PHE A 30 -1.13 4.62 9.58
CA PHE A 30 -0.71 3.59 8.64
C PHE A 30 -0.29 4.20 7.31
N GLU A 31 0.66 3.54 6.65
CA GLU A 31 1.27 4.02 5.41
C GLU A 31 1.10 2.98 4.31
N LEU A 32 0.44 3.35 3.21
CA LEU A 32 0.30 2.56 1.99
C LEU A 32 1.20 3.08 0.88
N PRO A 33 1.82 2.22 0.06
CA PRO A 33 2.70 2.67 -1.01
C PRO A 33 1.90 3.40 -2.10
N THR A 34 2.32 4.59 -2.54
CA THR A 34 1.66 5.25 -3.70
C THR A 34 2.13 4.72 -5.05
N GLU A 35 3.12 3.82 -5.05
CA GLU A 35 3.64 3.14 -6.24
C GLU A 35 3.83 1.65 -5.92
N LEU A 36 3.22 0.76 -6.71
CA LEU A 36 3.40 -0.68 -6.54
C LEU A 36 4.67 -1.16 -7.25
N THR A 37 5.51 -1.89 -6.53
CA THR A 37 6.65 -2.57 -7.16
C THR A 37 6.15 -3.71 -8.05
N ARG A 38 6.94 -4.11 -9.06
CA ARG A 38 6.61 -5.27 -9.92
C ARG A 38 6.39 -6.56 -9.12
N ALA A 39 7.06 -6.71 -7.98
CA ALA A 39 6.88 -7.86 -7.10
C ALA A 39 5.52 -7.80 -6.40
N THR A 40 5.15 -6.64 -5.83
CA THR A 40 3.84 -6.43 -5.19
C THR A 40 2.71 -6.59 -6.20
N ALA A 41 2.79 -5.96 -7.37
CA ALA A 41 1.79 -6.09 -8.44
C ALA A 41 1.61 -7.55 -8.91
N ARG A 42 2.69 -8.35 -8.92
CA ARG A 42 2.60 -9.77 -9.26
C ARG A 42 1.87 -10.57 -8.19
N LYS A 43 2.13 -10.29 -6.91
CA LYS A 43 1.46 -10.95 -5.78
C LYS A 43 -0.01 -10.55 -5.68
N LEU A 44 -0.32 -9.27 -5.92
CA LEU A 44 -1.71 -8.78 -5.98
C LEU A 44 -2.53 -9.51 -7.04
N ARG A 45 -1.93 -9.84 -8.19
CA ARG A 45 -2.61 -10.61 -9.24
C ARG A 45 -2.78 -12.10 -8.90
N ASP A 46 -2.08 -12.59 -7.88
CA ASP A 46 -2.16 -13.97 -7.41
C ASP A 46 -3.18 -14.12 -6.27
N LEU A 47 -3.59 -13.00 -5.65
CA LEU A 47 -4.65 -12.98 -4.66
C LEU A 47 -6.01 -13.24 -5.30
N ASP A 48 -6.86 -13.94 -4.56
CA ASP A 48 -8.27 -14.09 -4.90
C ASP A 48 -9.01 -12.76 -4.67
N ASP A 49 -10.10 -12.53 -5.41
CA ASP A 49 -10.92 -11.32 -5.29
C ASP A 49 -11.51 -11.15 -3.87
N ASN A 50 -11.65 -12.26 -3.14
CA ASN A 50 -12.16 -12.28 -1.77
C ASN A 50 -11.05 -12.18 -0.71
N ASP A 51 -9.76 -12.20 -1.10
CA ASP A 51 -8.63 -12.21 -0.17
C ASP A 51 -8.17 -10.79 0.19
N VAL A 52 -9.07 -10.09 0.89
CA VAL A 52 -8.86 -8.71 1.35
C VAL A 52 -7.75 -8.62 2.39
N ASP A 53 -7.63 -9.64 3.25
CA ASP A 53 -6.59 -9.72 4.26
C ASP A 53 -5.20 -9.84 3.65
N GLY A 54 -5.01 -10.73 2.66
CA GLY A 54 -3.74 -10.84 1.94
C GLY A 54 -3.42 -9.57 1.15
N LEU A 55 -4.43 -8.89 0.60
CA LEU A 55 -4.24 -7.58 -0.04
C LEU A 55 -3.68 -6.55 0.95
N LEU A 56 -4.33 -6.40 2.11
CA LEU A 56 -3.90 -5.47 3.14
C LEU A 56 -2.51 -5.82 3.67
N GLU A 57 -2.21 -7.10 3.91
CA GLU A 57 -0.88 -7.54 4.32
C GLU A 57 0.20 -7.18 3.28
N LEU A 58 -0.09 -7.30 1.99
CA LEU A 58 0.86 -6.93 0.93
C LEU A 58 1.10 -5.42 0.82
N LEU A 59 0.09 -4.61 1.08
CA LEU A 59 0.18 -3.16 0.98
C LEU A 59 0.81 -2.54 2.22
N LEU A 60 0.37 -2.95 3.41
CA LEU A 60 0.85 -2.46 4.71
C LEU A 60 2.19 -3.11 5.09
N GLY A 61 2.41 -4.36 4.69
CA GLY A 61 3.50 -5.20 5.18
C GLY A 61 3.20 -5.80 6.55
N GLU A 62 3.87 -6.90 6.89
CA GLU A 62 3.62 -7.72 8.09
C GLU A 62 3.57 -6.91 9.40
N GLN A 63 4.46 -5.92 9.57
CA GLN A 63 4.54 -5.14 10.82
C GLN A 63 3.37 -4.17 11.01
N GLN A 64 2.92 -3.51 9.93
CA GLN A 64 1.79 -2.59 10.00
C GLN A 64 0.48 -3.38 10.00
N TYR A 65 0.39 -4.46 9.22
CA TYR A 65 -0.78 -5.33 9.17
C TYR A 65 -1.06 -5.96 10.55
N ALA A 66 -0.05 -6.46 11.26
CA ALA A 66 -0.22 -6.98 12.62
C ALA A 66 -0.69 -5.92 13.65
N ARG A 67 -0.53 -4.61 13.36
CA ARG A 67 -1.14 -3.53 14.16
C ARG A 67 -2.56 -3.27 13.70
N PHE A 68 -2.79 -3.25 12.39
CA PHE A 68 -4.10 -3.07 11.77
C PHE A 68 -5.11 -4.13 12.22
N GLU A 69 -4.71 -5.41 12.27
CA GLU A 69 -5.54 -6.53 12.75
C GLU A 69 -5.99 -6.40 14.23
N ARG A 70 -5.30 -5.57 15.02
CA ARG A 70 -5.66 -5.34 16.43
C ARG A 70 -6.77 -4.32 16.58
N HIS A 71 -7.05 -3.56 15.53
CA HIS A 71 -8.18 -2.64 15.48
C HIS A 71 -9.43 -3.40 15.06
N GLU A 72 -10.57 -3.07 15.66
CA GLU A 72 -11.86 -3.57 15.20
C GLU A 72 -12.26 -2.84 13.91
N VAL A 73 -11.76 -3.33 12.78
CA VAL A 73 -12.05 -2.77 11.44
C VAL A 73 -13.13 -3.58 10.76
N THR A 74 -14.16 -2.91 10.24
CA THR A 74 -15.20 -3.58 9.48
C THR A 74 -14.86 -3.64 7.99
N MET A 75 -15.54 -4.51 7.26
CA MET A 75 -15.39 -4.59 5.79
C MET A 75 -15.78 -3.28 5.09
N GLN A 76 -16.64 -2.46 5.70
CA GLN A 76 -17.00 -1.14 5.17
C GLN A 76 -15.85 -0.14 5.32
N ASP A 77 -15.15 -0.17 6.45
CA ASP A 77 -13.99 0.69 6.68
C ASP A 77 -12.85 0.33 5.72
N ILE A 78 -12.61 -0.97 5.52
CA ILE A 78 -11.61 -1.45 4.56
C ILE A 78 -11.97 -0.98 3.14
N ALA A 79 -13.22 -1.15 2.72
CA ALA A 79 -13.68 -0.69 1.41
C ALA A 79 -13.49 0.83 1.24
N ALA A 80 -13.80 1.62 2.27
CA ALA A 80 -13.59 3.07 2.25
C ALA A 80 -12.11 3.45 2.12
N ILE A 81 -11.22 2.75 2.85
CA ILE A 81 -9.77 2.95 2.76
C ILE A 81 -9.25 2.63 1.36
N LEU A 82 -9.63 1.47 0.81
CA LEU A 82 -9.19 1.03 -0.52
C LEU A 82 -9.73 1.92 -1.64
N GLU A 83 -10.98 2.39 -1.53
CA GLU A 83 -11.57 3.34 -2.47
C GLU A 83 -10.83 4.68 -2.44
N ALA A 84 -10.60 5.25 -1.26
CA ALA A 84 -9.86 6.50 -1.11
C ALA A 84 -8.42 6.37 -1.64
N TYR A 85 -7.72 5.31 -1.24
CA TYR A 85 -6.37 5.00 -1.71
C TYR A 85 -6.32 4.86 -3.24
N GLY A 86 -7.23 4.10 -3.84
CA GLY A 86 -7.30 3.90 -5.29
C GLY A 86 -7.57 5.20 -6.05
N LYS A 87 -8.49 6.03 -5.53
CA LYS A 87 -8.85 7.33 -6.11
C LYS A 87 -7.70 8.34 -6.07
N GLU A 88 -6.95 8.38 -4.97
CA GLU A 88 -5.89 9.37 -4.77
C GLU A 88 -4.56 8.97 -5.38
N THR A 89 -4.24 7.67 -5.40
CA THR A 89 -2.98 7.16 -5.97
C THR A 89 -3.10 6.75 -7.43
N GLY A 90 -4.32 6.58 -7.94
CA GLY A 90 -4.58 6.01 -9.27
C GLY A 90 -4.31 4.50 -9.35
N LEU A 91 -3.99 3.86 -8.22
CA LEU A 91 -3.82 2.41 -8.08
C LEU A 91 -5.16 1.78 -7.68
N GLY A 92 -6.23 2.08 -8.42
CA GLY A 92 -7.54 1.48 -8.18
C GLY A 92 -7.45 -0.04 -8.19
N LEU A 93 -7.67 -0.65 -7.03
CA LEU A 93 -7.71 -2.09 -6.85
C LEU A 93 -9.13 -2.56 -7.18
N GLY A 94 -9.45 -2.56 -8.48
CA GLY A 94 -10.74 -3.05 -9.00
C GLY A 94 -11.64 -1.96 -9.56
N GLU A 95 -11.52 -1.70 -10.87
CA GLU A 95 -12.68 -1.44 -11.71
C GLU A 95 -12.50 -2.26 -13.00
N GLY A 96 -13.26 -3.35 -13.10
CA GLY A 96 -13.31 -4.27 -14.24
C GLY A 96 -14.53 -5.17 -14.16
#